data_AF-A0A7X7QLB6-F1
#
_entry.id   AF-A0A7X7QLB6-F1
#
_cell.length_a   1.000
_cell.length_b   1.000
_cell.length_c   1.000
_cell.angle_alpha   90.00
_cell.angle_beta   90.00
_cell.angle_gamma   90.00
#
_symmetry.space_group_name_H-M   'P 1'
#
loop_
_entity.id
_entity.type
_entity.pdbx_description
1 polymer ?
#
loop_
_entity_poly.entity_id
_entity_poly.type
_entity_poly.pdbx_seq_one_letter_code
_entity_poly.pdbx_strand_id
1 'polypeptide(L)'
;MATSYRYHHLGIPTAADVAGGTYLPHLKMAVSDDTATPYGIQWMRFDEDCPLPDLVKRVPHVAFEVDGLNAAIRGKKVIIQPGQPRSIRLLVKPDEIPRLKRPR
;
A
#
# COMPACT_ATOMS: atom_id res chain seq x y z
N MET A 1 -14.81 -16.42 -10.76
CA MET A 1 -13.86 -17.04 -9.82
C MET A 1 -13.68 -16.10 -8.64
N ALA A 2 -13.53 -16.62 -7.42
CA ALA A 2 -13.21 -15.81 -6.24
C ALA A 2 -11.77 -15.27 -6.38
N THR A 3 -11.55 -14.00 -6.07
CA THR A 3 -10.21 -13.39 -6.08
C THR A 3 -9.42 -13.89 -4.87
N SER A 4 -8.24 -14.48 -5.09
CA SER A 4 -7.30 -14.78 -4.01
C SER A 4 -6.53 -13.52 -3.60
N TYR A 5 -6.16 -13.43 -2.32
CA TYR A 5 -5.37 -12.34 -1.77
C TYR A 5 -4.23 -12.93 -0.95
N ARG A 6 -2.98 -12.66 -1.36
CA ARG A 6 -1.78 -13.02 -0.61
C ARG A 6 -1.15 -11.73 -0.06
N TYR A 7 -0.87 -11.70 1.24
CA TYR A 7 -0.15 -10.58 1.84
C TYR A 7 1.19 -10.37 1.12
N HIS A 8 1.50 -9.12 0.78
CA HIS A 8 2.76 -8.75 0.18
C HIS A 8 3.59 -7.91 1.15
N HIS A 9 3.09 -6.74 1.55
CA HIS A 9 3.79 -5.87 2.49
C HIS A 9 2.85 -4.90 3.24
N LEU A 10 3.36 -4.34 4.34
CA LEU A 10 2.81 -3.19 5.05
C LEU A 10 3.66 -1.96 4.70
N GLY A 11 3.06 -0.99 4.00
CA GLY A 11 3.67 0.28 3.68
C GLY A 11 3.40 1.31 4.78
N ILE A 12 4.44 1.87 5.37
CA ILE A 12 4.37 2.86 6.45
C ILE A 12 5.03 4.17 6.01
N PRO A 13 4.28 5.27 5.90
CA PRO A 13 4.85 6.59 5.73
C PRO A 13 5.68 7.01 6.94
N THR A 14 6.82 7.65 6.71
CA THR A 14 7.71 8.16 7.75
C THR A 14 8.26 9.54 7.40
N ALA A 15 8.56 10.32 8.43
CA ALA A 15 9.29 11.59 8.30
C ALA A 15 10.82 11.39 8.38
N ALA A 16 11.27 10.24 8.91
CA ALA A 16 12.69 9.92 8.98
C ALA A 16 13.24 9.50 7.61
N ASP A 17 14.54 9.68 7.41
CA ASP A 17 15.20 9.18 6.21
C ASP A 17 15.14 7.66 6.12
N VAL A 18 14.91 7.18 4.90
CA VAL A 18 14.83 5.76 4.59
C VAL A 18 16.23 5.27 4.21
N ALA A 19 17.02 4.88 5.22
CA ALA A 19 18.37 4.40 5.02
C ALA A 19 18.41 3.17 4.10
N GLY A 20 19.30 3.20 3.10
CA GLY A 20 19.37 2.14 2.07
C GLY A 20 18.17 2.08 1.13
N GLY A 21 17.25 3.05 1.22
CA GLY A 21 16.08 3.14 0.35
C GLY A 21 16.42 3.63 -1.05
N THR A 22 15.58 3.25 -2.01
CA THR A 22 15.63 3.76 -3.38
C THR A 22 14.80 5.03 -3.49
N TYR A 23 15.37 6.09 -4.06
CA TYR A 23 14.60 7.29 -4.40
C TYR A 23 13.93 7.13 -5.76
N LEU A 24 12.65 7.49 -5.86
CA LEU A 24 11.82 7.43 -7.06
C LEU A 24 11.53 8.87 -7.53
N PRO A 25 12.33 9.44 -8.46
CA PRO A 25 12.22 10.87 -8.79
C PRO A 25 10.85 11.30 -9.33
N HIS A 26 10.21 10.45 -10.13
CA HIS A 26 8.89 10.71 -10.71
C HIS A 26 7.76 10.74 -9.67
N LEU A 27 7.95 10.10 -8.52
CA LEU A 27 7.02 10.13 -7.39
C LEU A 27 7.49 11.04 -6.25
N LYS A 28 8.72 11.55 -6.31
CA LYS A 28 9.36 12.35 -5.26
C LYS A 28 9.24 11.69 -3.88
N MET A 29 9.71 10.45 -3.81
CA MET A 29 9.67 9.66 -2.58
C MET A 29 10.88 8.72 -2.49
N ALA A 30 11.35 8.46 -1.27
CA ALA A 30 12.28 7.39 -0.95
C ALA A 30 11.51 6.19 -0.40
N VAL A 31 11.90 4.97 -0.78
CA VAL A 31 11.24 3.73 -0.37
C VAL A 31 12.24 2.65 0.00
N SER A 32 12.02 1.93 1.09
CA SER A 32 12.82 0.77 1.45
C SER A 32 12.39 -0.46 0.65
N ASP A 33 13.29 -1.42 0.50
CA ASP A 33 12.92 -2.75 0.00
C ASP A 33 12.00 -3.44 1.02
N ASP A 34 10.82 -3.88 0.58
CA ASP A 34 9.86 -4.57 1.44
C ASP A 34 10.29 -6.00 1.79
N THR A 35 11.21 -6.57 1.02
CA THR A 35 11.77 -7.91 1.25
C THR A 35 13.02 -7.91 2.13
N ALA A 36 13.55 -6.73 2.49
CA ALA A 36 14.72 -6.60 3.35
C ALA A 36 14.49 -7.10 4.79
N THR A 37 13.23 -7.32 5.18
CA THR A 37 12.86 -7.90 6.47
C THR A 37 11.89 -9.08 6.27
N PRO A 38 11.88 -10.07 7.17
CA PRO A 38 10.96 -11.21 7.06
C PRO A 38 9.48 -10.83 7.29
N TYR A 39 9.20 -9.57 7.64
CA TYR A 39 7.88 -9.09 8.00
C TYR A 39 7.16 -8.37 6.84
N GLY A 40 7.84 -8.14 5.72
CA GLY A 40 7.27 -7.39 4.60
C GLY A 40 6.99 -5.93 4.95
N ILE A 41 7.92 -5.23 5.63
CA ILE A 41 7.72 -3.82 6.01
C ILE A 41 8.40 -2.91 4.99
N GLN A 42 7.64 -1.98 4.42
CA GLN A 42 8.12 -0.94 3.51
C GLN A 42 8.00 0.43 4.15
N TRP A 43 9.13 1.11 4.35
CA TRP A 43 9.17 2.50 4.78
C TRP A 43 9.13 3.43 3.57
N MET A 44 8.34 4.49 3.65
CA MET A 44 8.23 5.49 2.59
C MET A 44 8.39 6.90 3.15
N ARG A 45 9.34 7.67 2.65
CA ARG A 45 9.44 9.12 2.90
C ARG A 45 9.03 9.85 1.63
N PHE A 46 8.11 10.81 1.76
CA PHE A 46 7.65 11.64 0.65
C PHE A 46 8.24 13.03 0.78
N ASP A 47 8.61 13.64 -0.34
CA ASP A 47 8.99 15.05 -0.36
C ASP A 47 7.75 15.94 -0.25
N GLU A 48 7.94 17.20 0.15
CA GLU A 48 6.84 18.15 0.40
C GLU A 48 5.97 18.38 -0.85
N ASP A 49 6.59 18.38 -2.03
CA ASP A 49 5.97 18.61 -3.33
C ASP A 49 5.67 17.30 -4.09
N CYS A 50 5.60 16.17 -3.36
CA CYS A 50 5.17 14.88 -3.88
C CYS A 50 3.73 14.95 -4.43
N PRO A 51 3.49 14.52 -5.69
CA PRO A 51 2.19 14.67 -6.36
C PRO A 51 1.13 13.66 -5.87
N LEU A 52 1.51 12.72 -5.00
CA LEU A 52 0.60 11.69 -4.52
C LEU A 52 -0.41 12.27 -3.52
N PRO A 53 -1.64 11.71 -3.46
CA PRO A 53 -2.67 12.16 -2.52
C PRO A 53 -2.20 12.09 -1.06
N ASP A 54 -2.60 13.08 -0.26
CA ASP A 54 -2.22 13.17 1.16
C ASP A 54 -2.54 11.91 1.97
N LEU A 55 -3.62 11.22 1.62
CA LEU A 55 -4.01 9.98 2.28
C LEU A 55 -2.91 8.91 2.17
N VAL A 56 -2.25 8.81 1.02
CA VAL A 56 -1.17 7.84 0.76
C VAL A 56 0.11 8.25 1.50
N LYS A 57 0.34 9.56 1.64
CA LYS A 57 1.51 10.10 2.33
C LYS A 57 1.41 10.04 3.86
N ARG A 58 0.21 9.80 4.42
CA ARG A 58 -0.04 9.91 5.87
C ARG A 58 -0.54 8.63 6.54
N VAL A 59 -1.13 7.70 5.79
CA VAL A 59 -1.78 6.52 6.35
C VAL A 59 -1.06 5.24 5.90
N PRO A 60 -0.71 4.33 6.83
CA PRO A 60 -0.18 3.02 6.47
C PRO A 60 -1.16 2.22 5.59
N HIS A 61 -0.64 1.35 4.73
CA HIS A 61 -1.45 0.50 3.85
C HIS A 61 -0.93 -0.92 3.79
N VAL A 62 -1.82 -1.87 3.48
CA VAL A 62 -1.45 -3.27 3.28
C VAL A 62 -1.58 -3.60 1.80
N ALA A 63 -0.50 -4.06 1.20
CA ALA A 63 -0.49 -4.50 -0.19
C ALA A 63 -0.78 -6.01 -0.27
N PHE A 64 -1.54 -6.38 -1.29
CA PHE A 64 -1.84 -7.77 -1.59
C PHE A 64 -1.50 -8.06 -3.04
N GLU A 65 -0.97 -9.26 -3.27
CA GLU A 65 -0.92 -9.88 -4.58
C GLU A 65 -2.23 -10.62 -4.83
N VAL A 66 -2.75 -10.51 -6.04
CA VAL A 66 -4.03 -11.10 -6.44
C VAL A 66 -3.93 -11.67 -7.85
N ASP A 67 -4.77 -12.67 -8.14
CA ASP A 67 -4.81 -13.29 -9.47
C ASP A 67 -5.49 -12.41 -10.55
N GLY A 68 -6.22 -11.37 -10.13
CA GLY A 68 -6.99 -10.52 -11.05
C GLY A 68 -7.31 -9.14 -10.51
N LEU A 69 -6.58 -8.12 -10.99
CA LEU A 69 -6.71 -6.72 -10.59
C LEU A 69 -8.13 -6.17 -10.73
N ASN A 70 -8.75 -6.32 -11.91
CA ASN A 70 -10.10 -5.80 -12.17
C ASN A 70 -11.16 -6.43 -11.27
N ALA A 71 -10.98 -7.71 -10.90
CA ALA A 71 -11.87 -8.37 -9.96
C ALA A 71 -11.64 -7.85 -8.54
N ALA A 72 -10.37 -7.68 -8.14
CA ALA A 72 -9.98 -7.24 -6.80
C ALA A 72 -10.46 -5.82 -6.47
N ILE A 73 -10.44 -4.90 -7.44
CA ILE A 73 -10.82 -3.49 -7.22
C ILE A 73 -12.31 -3.20 -7.47
N ARG A 74 -13.09 -4.20 -7.90
CA ARG A 74 -14.50 -4.01 -8.26
C ARG A 74 -15.31 -3.53 -7.05
N GLY A 75 -16.01 -2.40 -7.22
CA GLY A 75 -16.83 -1.80 -6.17
C GLY A 75 -16.03 -1.15 -5.03
N LYS A 76 -14.69 -1.08 -5.15
CA LYS A 76 -13.83 -0.41 -4.18
C LYS A 76 -13.53 1.03 -4.63
N LYS A 77 -13.27 1.90 -3.66
CA LYS A 77 -12.78 3.24 -3.92
C LYS A 77 -11.29 3.18 -4.25
N VAL A 78 -10.94 3.40 -5.51
CA VAL A 78 -9.54 3.44 -5.97
C VAL A 78 -8.95 4.82 -5.72
N ILE A 79 -7.87 4.89 -4.91
CA ILE A 79 -7.19 6.16 -4.56
C ILE A 79 -6.11 6.52 -5.59
N ILE A 80 -5.34 5.51 -6.05
CA ILE A 80 -4.35 5.65 -7.11
C ILE A 80 -4.65 4.56 -8.13
N GLN A 81 -4.74 4.94 -9.41
CA GLN A 81 -4.91 3.97 -10.48
C GLN A 81 -3.63 3.13 -10.63
N PRO A 82 -3.75 1.81 -10.80
CA PRO A 82 -2.60 0.93 -10.97
C PRO A 82 -1.82 1.32 -12.22
N GLY A 83 -0.56 1.72 -12.06
CA GLY A 83 0.31 2.12 -13.17
C GLY A 83 0.77 0.93 -14.03
N GLN A 84 0.98 -0.24 -13.42
CA GLN A 84 1.40 -1.52 -14.02
C GLN A 84 1.06 -2.72 -13.08
N PRO A 85 0.96 -3.97 -13.56
CA PRO A 85 0.07 -4.99 -12.97
C PRO A 85 0.64 -5.78 -11.77
N ARG A 86 1.81 -5.44 -11.23
CA ARG A 86 2.54 -6.36 -10.32
C ARG A 86 2.20 -6.23 -8.84
N SER A 87 1.52 -5.17 -8.40
CA SER A 87 1.12 -5.03 -7.00
C SER A 87 -0.11 -4.14 -6.82
N ILE A 88 -1.06 -4.59 -6.01
CA ILE A 88 -2.21 -3.76 -5.61
C ILE A 88 -1.94 -3.18 -4.24
N ARG A 89 -2.00 -1.86 -4.17
CA ARG A 89 -2.04 -1.15 -2.88
C ARG A 89 -3.51 -1.05 -2.47
N LEU A 90 -3.93 -1.89 -1.54
CA LEU A 90 -5.25 -1.76 -0.91
C LEU A 90 -5.08 -0.94 0.37
N LEU A 91 -5.52 0.31 0.34
CA LEU A 91 -5.68 1.05 1.58
C LEU A 91 -6.94 0.52 2.26
N VAL A 92 -6.79 -0.41 3.19
CA VAL A 92 -7.89 -0.82 4.06
C VAL A 92 -8.03 0.25 5.14
N LYS A 93 -9.06 1.08 5.04
CA LYS A 93 -9.36 2.00 6.12
C LYS A 93 -10.02 1.25 7.30
N PRO A 94 -9.84 1.71 8.55
CA PRO A 94 -10.46 1.09 9.71
C PRO A 94 -11.99 0.93 9.59
N ASP A 95 -12.67 1.85 8.90
CA ASP A 95 -14.12 1.81 8.64
C ASP A 95 -14.54 0.77 7.58
N GLU A 96 -13.59 0.27 6.78
CA GLU A 96 -13.82 -0.79 5.79
C GLU A 96 -13.55 -2.19 6.35
N ILE A 97 -13.02 -2.31 7.57
CA ILE A 97 -12.82 -3.60 8.25
C ILE A 97 -14.20 -4.12 8.66
N PRO A 98 -14.66 -5.28 8.15
CA PRO A 98 -15.91 -5.89 8.60
C PRO A 98 -15.82 -6.09 10.10
N ARG A 99 -16.70 -5.41 10.86
CA ARG A 99 -16.77 -5.63 12.31
C ARG A 99 -17.09 -7.10 12.52
N LEU A 100 -16.16 -7.86 13.11
CA LEU A 100 -16.43 -9.21 13.58
C LEU A 100 -17.67 -9.14 14.45
N LYS A 101 -18.74 -9.85 14.06
CA LYS A 101 -19.89 -10.05 14.94
C LYS A 101 -19.34 -10.68 16.20
N ARG A 102 -19.40 -9.98 17.33
CA ARG A 102 -19.02 -10.55 18.62
C ARG A 102 -19.82 -11.85 18.79
N PRO A 103 -19.18 -12.98 19.14
CA PRO A 103 -19.93 -14.17 19.52
C PRO A 103 -20.85 -13.81 20.68
N ARG A 104 -22.10 -14.29 20.61
CA ARG A 104 -23.08 -14.15 21.70
C ARG A 104 -22.64 -14.96 22.92
#